data_AF-A0AAE1Q392-F1
#
_entry.id   AF-A0AAE1Q392-F1
#
_cell.length_a   1.000
_cell.length_b   1.000
_cell.length_c   1.000
_cell.angle_alpha   90.00
_cell.angle_beta   90.00
_cell.angle_gamma   90.00
#
_symmetry.space_group_name_H-M   'P 1'
#
loop_
_entity.id
_entity.type
_entity.pdbx_description
1 polymer ?
#
loop_
_entity_poly.entity_id
_entity_poly.type
_entity_poly.pdbx_seq_one_letter_code
_entity_poly.pdbx_strand_id
1 'polypeptide(L)'
;MGEVAVNGREPIMADDLLDDEVMVNGSASDSKENVEGLVNGAVELTERIKRRAKRPSKFVTSKELSRANSDSQVIAPLRALKNSRKSRSGFGRGLPKKGGAGGKGTWGALGSELAEEEVDGAIDPNDPNYDEANPEHRDFKLKVINLDRSDEELQKQISSLVAEYFDHGDTQEAYLSLDEAGLGRGPRAHLVLVAAVELAMEHKPSHREMTSVLLADLYGHLLFETHYAKGYDVLVKNLSELVLDTPEAPTILGNFIARSIADDCIPPKFLQSYKGKVDCEHAVVTLARSDSLLSMRHGLVRLDNVWGVGGGTRPVKYLVKKMALLLEEFLSSADIAEATRCLLELEVPHFHHELVRILSLFSF
;
A
#
# COMPACT_ATOMS: atom_id res chain seq x y z
N MET A 1 -0.97 3.27 -76.90
CA MET A 1 -1.71 2.07 -77.31
C MET A 1 -0.70 0.96 -77.51
N GLY A 2 -0.74 -0.07 -76.68
CA GLY A 2 0.23 -1.16 -76.66
C GLY A 2 0.26 -1.81 -75.29
N GLU A 3 -0.82 -2.52 -74.95
CA GLU A 3 -0.93 -3.38 -73.77
C GLU A 3 0.01 -4.59 -73.91
N VAL A 4 0.75 -4.90 -72.86
CA VAL A 4 1.38 -6.21 -72.68
C VAL A 4 0.99 -6.72 -71.30
N ALA A 5 0.07 -7.69 -71.30
CA ALA A 5 -0.32 -8.46 -70.15
C ALA A 5 0.73 -9.54 -69.86
N VAL A 6 1.14 -9.68 -68.61
CA VAL A 6 1.85 -10.86 -68.10
C VAL A 6 1.15 -11.32 -66.83
N ASN A 7 0.64 -12.56 -66.90
CA ASN A 7 -0.03 -13.29 -65.83
C ASN A 7 0.93 -13.67 -64.69
N GLY A 8 0.44 -13.50 -63.46
CA GLY A 8 0.34 -14.57 -62.46
C GLY A 8 1.61 -15.03 -61.74
N ARG A 9 1.66 -14.73 -60.43
CA ARG A 9 1.93 -15.70 -59.35
C ARG A 9 1.76 -15.02 -57.99
N GLU A 10 0.71 -15.42 -57.26
CA GLU A 10 0.57 -15.19 -55.82
C GLU A 10 1.55 -16.09 -55.05
N PRO A 11 2.15 -15.63 -53.95
CA PRO A 11 2.71 -16.51 -52.94
C PRO A 11 1.74 -16.61 -51.74
N ILE A 12 1.04 -17.74 -51.71
CA ILE A 12 0.86 -18.68 -50.60
C ILE A 12 0.99 -18.11 -49.18
N MET A 13 -0.13 -18.19 -48.46
CA MET A 13 -0.26 -18.01 -47.02
C MET A 13 0.68 -18.91 -46.23
N ALA A 14 1.32 -18.33 -45.20
CA ALA A 14 1.79 -19.07 -44.04
C ALA A 14 1.00 -18.54 -42.83
N ASP A 15 -0.05 -19.30 -42.49
CA ASP A 15 -0.61 -19.34 -41.14
C ASP A 15 0.48 -19.90 -40.22
N ASP A 16 0.99 -19.10 -39.29
CA ASP A 16 1.62 -19.59 -38.06
C ASP A 16 0.88 -18.96 -36.88
N LEU A 17 -0.23 -19.61 -36.54
CA LEU A 17 -0.91 -19.50 -35.26
C LEU A 17 -0.01 -20.16 -34.21
N LEU A 18 0.66 -19.34 -33.39
CA LEU A 18 1.17 -19.78 -32.09
C LEU A 18 0.31 -19.15 -31.01
N ASP A 19 -0.60 -19.97 -30.50
CA ASP A 19 -1.41 -19.74 -29.30
C ASP A 19 -0.48 -19.54 -28.10
N ASP A 20 -0.35 -18.30 -27.62
CA ASP A 20 0.11 -18.02 -26.25
C ASP A 20 -1.11 -18.10 -25.31
N GLU A 21 -1.37 -19.31 -24.80
CA GLU A 21 -2.33 -19.51 -23.72
C GLU A 21 -1.82 -18.86 -22.42
N VAL A 22 -2.43 -17.72 -22.08
CA VAL A 22 -2.31 -17.10 -20.77
C VAL A 22 -3.18 -17.90 -19.79
N MET A 23 -2.53 -18.71 -18.95
CA MET A 23 -3.15 -19.40 -17.81
C MET A 23 -3.62 -18.37 -16.76
N VAL A 24 -4.90 -18.01 -16.81
CA VAL A 24 -5.60 -17.26 -15.76
C VAL A 24 -6.19 -18.24 -14.76
N ASN A 25 -5.61 -18.33 -13.56
CA ASN A 25 -6.22 -19.02 -12.43
C ASN A 25 -7.37 -18.18 -11.86
N GLY A 26 -8.59 -18.44 -12.35
CA GLY A 26 -9.84 -17.90 -11.82
C GLY A 26 -10.32 -18.68 -10.59
N SER A 27 -10.23 -18.05 -9.41
CA SER A 27 -10.87 -18.51 -8.18
C SER A 27 -12.35 -18.12 -8.19
N ALA A 28 -13.23 -19.08 -8.40
CA ALA A 28 -14.68 -18.90 -8.35
C ALA A 28 -15.16 -18.59 -6.91
N SER A 29 -15.87 -17.46 -6.74
CA SER A 29 -16.65 -17.15 -5.54
C SER A 29 -18.14 -17.26 -5.90
N ASP A 30 -18.82 -18.19 -5.23
CA ASP A 30 -20.23 -18.51 -5.42
C ASP A 30 -21.07 -17.53 -4.59
N SER A 31 -21.76 -16.60 -5.25
CA SER A 31 -22.70 -15.66 -4.64
C SER A 31 -24.11 -15.92 -5.18
N LYS A 32 -24.97 -16.45 -4.32
CA LYS A 32 -26.41 -16.59 -4.57
C LYS A 32 -27.14 -15.38 -4.02
N GLU A 33 -27.61 -14.54 -4.93
CA GLU A 33 -28.71 -13.60 -4.71
C GLU A 33 -30.02 -14.36 -4.51
N ASN A 34 -30.88 -13.86 -3.63
CA ASN A 34 -32.30 -14.18 -3.61
C ASN A 34 -33.05 -12.90 -3.23
N VAL A 35 -33.82 -12.36 -4.18
CA VAL A 35 -34.68 -11.18 -4.02
C VAL A 35 -36.09 -11.59 -4.37
N GLU A 36 -37.01 -11.53 -3.41
CA GLU A 36 -38.42 -11.19 -3.63
C GLU A 36 -38.94 -10.43 -2.41
N GLY A 37 -39.63 -9.32 -2.65
CA GLY A 37 -40.26 -8.50 -1.61
C GLY A 37 -41.78 -8.47 -1.78
N LEU A 38 -42.50 -8.07 -0.73
CA LEU A 38 -43.71 -7.24 -0.83
C LEU A 38 -44.09 -6.61 0.53
N VAL A 39 -44.94 -5.60 0.45
CA VAL A 39 -44.97 -4.36 1.22
C VAL A 39 -46.10 -4.30 2.27
N ASN A 40 -45.93 -3.39 3.25
CA ASN A 40 -46.92 -2.58 3.97
C ASN A 40 -47.60 -3.10 5.26
N GLY A 41 -47.53 -2.25 6.29
CA GLY A 41 -48.43 -2.27 7.45
C GLY A 41 -47.91 -1.50 8.66
N ALA A 42 -48.17 -0.19 8.73
CA ALA A 42 -47.90 0.67 9.88
C ALA A 42 -48.86 0.37 11.05
N VAL A 43 -48.34 0.22 12.29
CA VAL A 43 -49.02 0.63 13.54
C VAL A 43 -47.98 0.95 14.63
N GLU A 44 -48.05 2.17 15.13
CA GLU A 44 -47.37 2.72 16.31
C GLU A 44 -48.11 2.29 17.58
N LEU A 45 -47.43 1.72 18.57
CA LEU A 45 -47.97 1.55 19.94
C LEU A 45 -46.82 1.54 20.97
N THR A 46 -46.77 2.61 21.75
CA THR A 46 -45.92 2.81 22.93
C THR A 46 -46.43 1.99 24.13
N GLU A 47 -45.70 0.98 24.60
CA GLU A 47 -45.99 0.35 25.90
C GLU A 47 -44.73 -0.01 26.72
N ARG A 48 -44.42 0.90 27.66
CA ARG A 48 -43.99 0.67 29.06
C ARG A 48 -43.17 -0.60 29.39
N ILE A 49 -41.86 -0.39 29.54
CA ILE A 49 -40.90 -1.30 30.16
C ILE A 49 -41.30 -1.65 31.61
N LYS A 50 -41.67 -2.92 31.86
CA LYS A 50 -41.83 -3.49 33.22
C LYS A 50 -40.66 -4.43 33.52
N ARG A 51 -39.63 -3.93 34.21
CA ARG A 51 -38.54 -4.75 34.77
C ARG A 51 -39.07 -5.57 35.95
N ARG A 52 -39.36 -6.86 35.76
CA ARG A 52 -39.62 -7.79 36.87
C ARG A 52 -38.29 -8.38 37.37
N ALA A 53 -38.01 -8.18 38.65
CA ALA A 53 -36.86 -8.74 39.34
C ALA A 53 -36.94 -10.28 39.40
N LYS A 54 -35.95 -10.98 38.85
CA LYS A 54 -35.80 -12.44 38.96
C LYS A 54 -35.22 -12.79 40.33
N ARG A 55 -36.00 -13.46 41.18
CA ARG A 55 -35.50 -14.19 42.37
C ARG A 55 -35.01 -15.58 41.91
N PRO A 56 -33.81 -16.05 42.29
CA PRO A 56 -33.37 -17.40 41.94
C PRO A 56 -34.01 -18.43 42.87
N SER A 57 -34.86 -19.29 42.30
CA SER A 57 -35.41 -20.48 42.96
C SER A 57 -34.38 -21.61 43.00
N LYS A 58 -34.33 -22.29 44.15
CA LYS A 58 -33.50 -23.47 44.40
C LYS A 58 -34.13 -24.72 43.76
N PHE A 59 -33.25 -25.66 43.40
CA PHE A 59 -33.49 -27.10 43.25
C PHE A 59 -34.03 -27.58 41.89
N VAL A 60 -33.21 -28.29 41.09
CA VAL A 60 -33.18 -29.77 40.92
C VAL A 60 -32.43 -30.10 39.62
N THR A 61 -31.34 -30.84 39.75
CA THR A 61 -30.61 -31.58 38.72
C THR A 61 -31.29 -32.92 38.41
N SER A 62 -31.38 -33.36 37.14
CA SER A 62 -31.00 -34.72 36.68
C SER A 62 -31.56 -35.10 35.29
N LYS A 63 -30.65 -35.47 34.37
CA LYS A 63 -30.74 -36.44 33.24
C LYS A 63 -29.57 -36.13 32.30
N GLU A 64 -28.67 -37.01 31.84
CA GLU A 64 -28.56 -38.47 31.74
C GLU A 64 -27.05 -38.78 31.67
N LEU A 65 -26.55 -39.72 32.46
CA LEU A 65 -25.32 -40.47 32.18
C LEU A 65 -25.53 -41.89 32.73
N SER A 66 -25.90 -42.79 31.82
CA SER A 66 -26.07 -44.21 32.09
C SER A 66 -24.74 -44.93 32.03
N ARG A 67 -24.30 -45.53 33.14
CA ARG A 67 -23.46 -46.75 33.13
C ARG A 67 -23.44 -47.47 34.49
N ALA A 68 -24.17 -48.59 34.50
CA ALA A 68 -23.89 -49.89 35.11
C ALA A 68 -23.31 -50.01 36.54
N ASN A 69 -24.15 -50.65 37.38
CA ASN A 69 -23.91 -51.85 38.20
C ASN A 69 -23.54 -51.78 39.70
N SER A 70 -24.33 -52.59 40.41
CA SER A 70 -24.10 -53.37 41.64
C SER A 70 -24.21 -52.70 43.02
N ASP A 71 -25.06 -53.35 43.83
CA ASP A 71 -25.38 -53.19 45.24
C ASP A 71 -24.17 -53.11 46.18
N SER A 72 -24.30 -52.27 47.22
CA SER A 72 -24.12 -52.67 48.63
C SER A 72 -24.30 -51.47 49.56
N GLN A 73 -25.15 -51.64 50.58
CA GLN A 73 -25.27 -50.69 51.69
C GLN A 73 -24.09 -50.85 52.66
N VAL A 74 -23.38 -49.76 52.96
CA VAL A 74 -22.56 -49.62 54.18
C VAL A 74 -22.69 -48.20 54.72
N ILE A 75 -22.98 -48.10 56.02
CA ILE A 75 -23.18 -46.88 56.80
C ILE A 75 -21.82 -46.25 57.18
N ALA A 76 -21.62 -44.98 56.76
CA ALA A 76 -20.77 -43.88 57.29
C ALA A 76 -19.21 -44.06 57.29
N PRO A 77 -18.38 -42.99 57.09
CA PRO A 77 -18.29 -41.92 58.09
C PRO A 77 -18.00 -40.47 57.60
N LEU A 78 -18.40 -39.57 58.49
CA LEU A 78 -18.09 -38.15 58.64
C LEU A 78 -16.61 -37.76 58.38
N ARG A 79 -16.21 -37.55 57.11
CA ARG A 79 -14.87 -36.98 56.80
C ARG A 79 -14.86 -35.78 55.84
N ALA A 80 -16.02 -35.26 55.44
CA ALA A 80 -16.10 -34.11 54.52
C ALA A 80 -16.13 -32.73 55.22
N LEU A 81 -15.56 -32.59 56.42
CA LEU A 81 -15.51 -31.30 57.14
C LEU A 81 -14.12 -30.87 57.62
N LYS A 82 -13.06 -31.59 57.28
CA LYS A 82 -11.70 -31.09 57.51
C LYS A 82 -11.37 -30.08 56.41
N ASN A 83 -11.01 -28.86 56.82
CA ASN A 83 -10.67 -27.66 56.02
C ASN A 83 -11.83 -26.76 55.56
N SER A 84 -13.05 -26.97 56.05
CA SER A 84 -14.10 -25.96 55.92
C SER A 84 -13.80 -24.80 56.89
N ARG A 85 -13.44 -23.62 56.37
CA ARG A 85 -13.28 -22.35 57.11
C ARG A 85 -14.62 -21.78 57.64
N LYS A 86 -15.62 -22.62 57.92
CA LYS A 86 -16.88 -22.22 58.56
C LYS A 86 -16.72 -22.22 60.08
N SER A 87 -17.28 -21.22 60.74
CA SER A 87 -17.30 -21.16 62.20
C SER A 87 -18.06 -22.37 62.74
N ARG A 88 -17.48 -23.07 63.72
CA ARG A 88 -18.06 -24.28 64.32
C ARG A 88 -19.21 -23.98 65.29
N SER A 89 -19.47 -22.70 65.59
CA SER A 89 -20.47 -22.28 66.57
C SER A 89 -21.89 -22.13 66.00
N GLY A 90 -22.14 -22.41 64.72
CA GLY A 90 -23.49 -22.40 64.12
C GLY A 90 -24.19 -21.04 64.02
N PHE A 91 -23.71 -20.03 64.75
CA PHE A 91 -24.24 -18.67 64.76
C PHE A 91 -23.22 -17.71 64.12
N GLY A 92 -23.42 -17.40 62.84
CA GLY A 92 -22.65 -16.42 62.09
C GLY A 92 -22.56 -16.77 60.60
N ARG A 93 -22.78 -15.79 59.71
CA ARG A 93 -22.80 -15.98 58.24
C ARG A 93 -21.47 -16.40 57.61
N GLY A 94 -20.40 -16.59 58.39
CA GLY A 94 -19.08 -16.98 57.88
C GLY A 94 -18.40 -15.95 56.97
N LEU A 95 -18.87 -14.70 56.98
CA LEU A 95 -18.27 -13.60 56.23
C LEU A 95 -17.03 -13.07 57.00
N PRO A 96 -15.93 -12.77 56.30
CA PRO A 96 -14.75 -12.19 56.94
C PRO A 96 -15.12 -10.88 57.63
N LYS A 97 -14.69 -10.72 58.88
CA LYS A 97 -14.91 -9.49 59.65
C LYS A 97 -14.23 -8.33 58.91
N LYS A 98 -14.93 -7.20 58.71
CA LYS A 98 -14.45 -6.02 57.96
C LYS A 98 -14.02 -6.33 56.51
N GLY A 99 -14.78 -7.15 55.78
CA GLY A 99 -14.56 -7.34 54.34
C GLY A 99 -13.25 -8.03 53.95
N GLY A 100 -12.49 -8.57 54.91
CA GLY A 100 -11.21 -9.25 54.65
C GLY A 100 -9.97 -8.36 54.72
N ALA A 101 -10.11 -7.05 54.96
CA ALA A 101 -9.01 -6.08 54.87
C ALA A 101 -8.61 -5.42 56.20
N GLY A 102 -9.25 -5.76 57.32
CA GLY A 102 -9.12 -5.01 58.59
C GLY A 102 -8.74 -5.84 59.83
N GLY A 103 -8.04 -6.96 59.64
CA GLY A 103 -7.59 -7.84 60.72
C GLY A 103 -6.16 -7.55 61.20
N LYS A 104 -5.87 -7.87 62.47
CA LYS A 104 -4.52 -7.76 63.04
C LYS A 104 -3.60 -8.76 62.31
N GLY A 105 -2.69 -8.25 61.47
CA GLY A 105 -1.80 -9.04 60.61
C GLY A 105 -2.12 -9.03 59.11
N THR A 106 -3.08 -8.21 58.66
CA THR A 106 -3.43 -8.08 57.23
C THR A 106 -3.08 -6.67 56.74
N TRP A 107 -2.35 -6.56 55.62
CA TRP A 107 -1.79 -5.30 55.08
C TRP A 107 -2.79 -4.46 54.27
N GLY A 108 -4.06 -4.40 54.68
CA GLY A 108 -5.10 -3.69 53.93
C GLY A 108 -5.74 -4.51 52.80
N ALA A 109 -6.53 -3.85 51.94
CA ALA A 109 -7.28 -4.49 50.87
C ALA A 109 -6.45 -4.55 49.57
N LEU A 110 -6.54 -5.65 48.80
CA LEU A 110 -5.90 -5.73 47.48
C LEU A 110 -6.37 -4.57 46.59
N GLY A 111 -5.41 -3.80 46.04
CA GLY A 111 -5.69 -2.67 45.15
C GLY A 111 -5.85 -1.31 45.83
N SER A 112 -5.62 -1.19 47.14
CA SER A 112 -5.54 0.12 47.79
C SER A 112 -4.33 0.93 47.32
N GLU A 113 -3.22 0.25 46.99
CA GLU A 113 -2.00 0.87 46.46
C GLU A 113 -2.22 1.54 45.09
N LEU A 114 -3.08 0.99 44.23
CA LEU A 114 -3.46 1.62 42.94
C LEU A 114 -4.31 2.89 43.12
N ALA A 115 -5.06 2.99 44.23
CA ALA A 115 -5.81 4.19 44.57
C ALA A 115 -4.91 5.27 45.22
N GLU A 116 -3.80 4.86 45.86
CA GLU A 116 -2.80 5.78 46.41
C GLU A 116 -1.87 6.33 45.30
N GLU A 117 -1.56 5.53 44.28
CA GLU A 117 -0.75 5.95 43.13
C GLU A 117 -1.46 7.00 42.25
N GLU A 118 -2.81 7.02 42.24
CA GLU A 118 -3.61 8.09 41.62
C GLU A 118 -3.62 9.41 42.44
N VAL A 119 -3.14 9.38 43.70
CA VAL A 119 -3.16 10.53 44.62
C VAL A 119 -1.76 11.13 44.83
N ASP A 120 -0.68 10.38 44.59
CA ASP A 120 0.70 10.86 44.78
C ASP A 120 1.17 11.91 43.74
N GLY A 121 0.28 12.33 42.84
CA GLY A 121 0.50 13.45 41.92
C GLY A 121 -0.43 14.65 42.15
N ALA A 122 -1.40 14.54 43.06
CA ALA A 122 -2.30 15.64 43.38
C ALA A 122 -1.66 16.51 44.45
N ILE A 123 -0.72 17.36 44.02
CA ILE A 123 -0.07 18.32 44.89
C ILE A 123 -1.15 19.25 45.49
N ASP A 124 -1.42 19.12 46.79
CA ASP A 124 -2.42 19.94 47.50
C ASP A 124 -1.86 21.35 47.73
N PRO A 125 -2.48 22.41 47.15
CA PRO A 125 -2.02 23.79 47.34
C PRO A 125 -2.11 24.28 48.80
N ASN A 126 -2.78 23.55 49.70
CA ASN A 126 -2.83 23.86 51.12
C ASN A 126 -1.86 23.03 51.98
N ASP A 127 -0.97 22.22 51.37
CA ASP A 127 0.04 21.48 52.12
C ASP A 127 1.08 22.47 52.73
N PRO A 128 1.37 22.40 54.04
CA PRO A 128 2.41 23.22 54.68
C PRO A 128 3.81 23.08 54.06
N ASN A 129 4.05 22.03 53.29
CA ASN A 129 5.29 21.76 52.55
C ASN A 129 5.17 22.06 51.04
N TYR A 130 4.06 22.67 50.59
CA TYR A 130 3.86 23.12 49.22
C TYR A 130 4.81 24.29 48.91
N ASP A 131 5.79 24.06 48.04
CA ASP A 131 6.70 25.10 47.57
C ASP A 131 6.25 25.57 46.18
N GLU A 132 5.61 26.74 46.11
CA GLU A 132 5.23 27.40 44.84
C GLU A 132 6.42 27.65 43.90
N ALA A 133 7.66 27.67 44.42
CA ALA A 133 8.87 27.82 43.63
C ALA A 133 9.39 26.50 43.05
N ASN A 134 8.86 25.34 43.45
CA ASN A 134 9.29 24.05 42.95
C ASN A 134 8.97 23.91 41.44
N PRO A 135 9.98 23.76 40.57
CA PRO A 135 9.79 23.71 39.12
C PRO A 135 8.96 22.50 38.65
N GLU A 136 8.79 21.46 39.48
CA GLU A 136 7.95 20.30 39.15
C GLU A 136 6.44 20.54 39.29
N HIS A 137 6.02 21.64 39.95
CA HIS A 137 4.60 22.02 40.10
C HIS A 137 4.08 22.90 38.95
N ARG A 138 4.91 23.18 37.95
CA ARG A 138 4.47 23.93 36.76
C ARG A 138 4.05 22.95 35.68
N ASP A 139 2.78 23.01 35.29
CA ASP A 139 2.28 22.35 34.09
C ASP A 139 3.12 22.78 32.88
N PHE A 140 4.07 21.94 32.46
CA PHE A 140 4.80 22.16 31.22
C PHE A 140 3.86 21.94 30.06
N LYS A 141 3.29 23.02 29.52
CA LYS A 141 2.65 22.99 28.20
C LYS A 141 3.73 22.77 27.14
N LEU A 142 3.97 21.51 26.81
CA LEU A 142 4.69 21.10 25.61
C LEU A 142 3.98 21.69 24.39
N LYS A 143 4.45 22.84 23.90
CA LYS A 143 4.13 23.29 22.55
C LYS A 143 4.94 22.41 21.61
N VAL A 144 4.28 21.45 20.97
CA VAL A 144 4.82 20.78 19.80
C VAL A 144 4.98 21.85 18.73
N ILE A 145 6.19 22.39 18.59
CA ILE A 145 6.56 23.25 17.47
C ILE A 145 6.83 22.28 16.33
N ASN A 146 5.83 22.05 15.48
CA ASN A 146 6.09 21.47 14.18
C ASN A 146 6.93 22.50 13.42
N LEU A 147 8.24 22.25 13.32
CA LEU A 147 9.07 22.96 12.35
C LEU A 147 8.49 22.62 10.99
N ASP A 148 7.77 23.57 10.41
CA ASP A 148 7.25 23.44 9.06
C ASP A 148 8.46 23.34 8.13
N ARG A 149 8.79 22.12 7.69
CA ARG A 149 9.85 21.89 6.71
C ARG A 149 9.50 22.63 5.42
N SER A 150 10.52 23.20 4.77
CA SER A 150 10.34 23.82 3.46
C SER A 150 9.96 22.74 2.42
N ASP A 151 9.24 23.14 1.37
CA ASP A 151 8.89 22.23 0.27
C ASP A 151 10.15 21.67 -0.41
N GLU A 152 11.22 22.47 -0.50
CA GLU A 152 12.54 22.05 -1.02
C GLU A 152 13.20 20.96 -0.16
N GLU A 153 13.12 21.10 1.18
CA GLU A 153 13.66 20.11 2.12
C GLU A 153 12.89 18.79 2.02
N LEU A 154 11.57 18.88 1.86
CA LEU A 154 10.71 17.71 1.66
C LEU A 154 11.01 17.03 0.33
N GLN A 155 11.14 17.78 -0.78
CA GLN A 155 11.50 17.23 -2.08
C GLN A 155 12.87 16.53 -2.04
N LYS A 156 13.84 17.11 -1.35
CA LYS A 156 15.16 16.48 -1.17
C LYS A 156 15.06 15.19 -0.36
N GLN A 157 14.27 15.19 0.71
CA GLN A 157 14.02 13.98 1.51
C GLN A 157 13.34 12.89 0.67
N ILE A 158 12.30 13.25 -0.10
CA ILE A 158 11.62 12.33 -1.03
C ILE A 158 12.60 11.76 -2.03
N SER A 159 13.43 12.61 -2.63
CA SER A 159 14.41 12.19 -3.64
C SER A 159 15.38 11.16 -3.07
N SER A 160 15.80 11.31 -1.81
CA SER A 160 16.63 10.31 -1.12
C SER A 160 15.89 8.97 -0.98
N LEU A 161 14.64 8.99 -0.54
CA LEU A 161 13.83 7.77 -0.35
C LEU A 161 13.53 7.07 -1.69
N VAL A 162 13.28 7.83 -2.75
CA VAL A 162 13.05 7.28 -4.10
C VAL A 162 14.35 6.75 -4.70
N ALA A 163 15.50 7.38 -4.41
CA ALA A 163 16.80 6.87 -4.83
C ALA A 163 17.12 5.51 -4.17
N GLU A 164 16.83 5.36 -2.88
CA GLU A 164 16.92 4.07 -2.19
C GLU A 164 16.03 3.02 -2.88
N TYR A 165 14.79 3.38 -3.21
CA TYR A 165 13.89 2.52 -3.96
C TYR A 165 14.44 2.07 -5.33
N PHE A 166 15.21 2.90 -6.04
CA PHE A 166 15.84 2.48 -7.28
C PHE A 166 16.86 1.34 -7.11
N ASP A 167 17.46 1.20 -5.93
CA ASP A 167 18.43 0.14 -5.66
C ASP A 167 17.76 -1.20 -5.32
N HIS A 168 16.68 -1.19 -4.51
CA HIS A 168 16.03 -2.42 -4.04
C HIS A 168 14.74 -2.80 -4.79
N GLY A 169 14.03 -1.82 -5.36
CA GLY A 169 12.82 -2.03 -6.17
C GLY A 169 11.57 -2.47 -5.40
N ASP A 170 11.55 -2.32 -4.07
CA ASP A 170 10.40 -2.68 -3.22
C ASP A 170 9.48 -1.46 -3.01
N THR A 171 8.29 -1.51 -3.60
CA THR A 171 7.29 -0.44 -3.52
C THR A 171 6.63 -0.34 -2.14
N GLN A 172 6.55 -1.45 -1.40
CA GLN A 172 5.96 -1.46 -0.06
C GLN A 172 6.89 -0.79 0.95
N GLU A 173 8.19 -1.05 0.87
CA GLU A 173 9.19 -0.37 1.67
C GLU A 173 9.20 1.13 1.38
N ALA A 174 9.18 1.52 0.10
CA ALA A 174 9.09 2.93 -0.30
C ALA A 174 7.81 3.61 0.24
N TYR A 175 6.67 2.93 0.20
CA TYR A 175 5.41 3.42 0.77
C TYR A 175 5.54 3.68 2.28
N LEU A 176 6.08 2.73 3.04
CA LEU A 176 6.24 2.86 4.49
C LEU A 176 7.16 4.03 4.85
N SER A 177 8.30 4.16 4.17
CA SER A 177 9.26 5.25 4.38
C SER A 177 8.66 6.62 4.06
N LEU A 178 7.86 6.73 2.99
CA LEU A 178 7.17 7.98 2.63
C LEU A 178 6.04 8.34 3.61
N ASP A 179 5.30 7.35 4.12
CA ASP A 179 4.25 7.57 5.11
C ASP A 179 4.85 8.00 6.46
N GLU A 180 5.94 7.35 6.90
CA GLU A 180 6.68 7.71 8.13
C GLU A 180 7.29 9.12 8.06
N ALA A 181 7.73 9.54 6.87
CA ALA A 181 8.22 10.91 6.65
C ALA A 181 7.14 12.00 6.83
N GLY A 182 5.87 11.62 7.01
CA GLY A 182 4.74 12.53 7.20
C GLY A 182 4.23 13.14 5.90
N LEU A 183 4.56 12.52 4.76
CA LEU A 183 4.14 12.95 3.43
C LEU A 183 2.78 12.36 3.02
N GLY A 184 2.27 11.39 3.80
CA GLY A 184 1.01 10.72 3.56
C GLY A 184 -0.22 11.59 3.85
N ARG A 185 -1.18 11.59 2.91
CA ARG A 185 -2.53 12.17 3.03
C ARG A 185 -2.60 13.67 3.38
N GLY A 186 -1.47 14.39 3.31
CA GLY A 186 -1.37 15.82 3.57
C GLY A 186 -1.52 16.68 2.31
N PRO A 187 -1.69 18.01 2.43
CA PRO A 187 -1.83 18.93 1.29
C PRO A 187 -0.58 19.01 0.39
N ARG A 188 0.55 18.51 0.90
CA ARG A 188 1.86 18.47 0.25
C ARG A 188 2.20 17.12 -0.39
N ALA A 189 1.29 16.15 -0.39
CA ALA A 189 1.52 14.82 -0.98
C ALA A 189 1.85 14.87 -2.50
N HIS A 190 1.36 15.88 -3.23
CA HIS A 190 1.74 16.11 -4.63
C HIS A 190 3.25 16.28 -4.85
N LEU A 191 4.03 16.69 -3.82
CA LEU A 191 5.49 16.79 -3.91
C LEU A 191 6.16 15.42 -4.10
N VAL A 192 5.53 14.33 -3.65
CA VAL A 192 6.03 12.96 -3.88
C VAL A 192 6.12 12.68 -5.37
N LEU A 193 5.06 13.01 -6.12
CA LEU A 193 5.06 12.87 -7.58
C LEU A 193 6.10 13.77 -8.22
N VAL A 194 6.14 15.06 -7.85
CA VAL A 194 7.07 16.04 -8.43
C VAL A 194 8.51 15.57 -8.26
N ALA A 195 8.93 15.30 -7.02
CA ALA A 195 10.31 14.89 -6.73
C ALA A 195 10.67 13.53 -7.35
N ALA A 196 9.76 12.55 -7.34
CA ALA A 196 10.03 11.24 -7.94
C ALA A 196 10.19 11.34 -9.46
N VAL A 197 9.37 12.15 -10.13
CA VAL A 197 9.46 12.35 -11.58
C VAL A 197 10.69 13.17 -11.96
N GLU A 198 10.99 14.26 -11.25
CA GLU A 198 12.19 15.08 -11.47
C GLU A 198 13.46 14.23 -11.34
N LEU A 199 13.56 13.46 -10.25
CA LEU A 199 14.68 12.52 -10.06
C LEU A 199 14.75 11.51 -11.21
N ALA A 200 13.63 10.94 -11.64
CA ALA A 200 13.63 9.96 -12.73
C ALA A 200 14.05 10.54 -14.10
N MET A 201 13.84 11.84 -14.35
CA MET A 201 14.23 12.47 -15.61
C MET A 201 15.75 12.44 -15.81
N GLU A 202 16.51 12.67 -14.74
CA GLU A 202 17.98 12.69 -14.73
C GLU A 202 18.61 11.28 -14.78
N HIS A 203 17.78 10.24 -14.63
CA HIS A 203 18.21 8.86 -14.55
C HIS A 203 17.85 8.04 -15.82
N LYS A 204 18.28 6.77 -15.81
CA LYS A 204 18.10 5.82 -16.91
C LYS A 204 16.65 5.44 -17.13
N PRO A 205 16.26 4.98 -18.34
CA PRO A 205 14.91 4.50 -18.62
C PRO A 205 14.38 3.45 -17.64
N SER A 206 15.22 2.53 -17.14
CA SER A 206 14.80 1.57 -16.09
C SER A 206 14.29 2.24 -14.81
N HIS A 207 14.89 3.34 -14.38
CA HIS A 207 14.42 4.08 -13.21
C HIS A 207 13.09 4.80 -13.49
N ARG A 208 12.87 5.26 -14.73
CA ARG A 208 11.59 5.87 -15.15
C ARG A 208 10.43 4.87 -15.13
N GLU A 209 10.72 3.62 -15.51
CA GLU A 209 9.80 2.49 -15.33
C GLU A 209 9.51 2.26 -13.85
N MET A 210 10.55 2.15 -13.00
CA MET A 210 10.37 1.95 -11.56
C MET A 210 9.56 3.08 -10.94
N THR A 211 9.80 4.34 -11.30
CA THR A 211 8.98 5.47 -10.84
C THR A 211 7.52 5.35 -11.27
N SER A 212 7.24 4.89 -12.49
CA SER A 212 5.86 4.70 -12.95
C SER A 212 5.15 3.61 -12.14
N VAL A 213 5.84 2.50 -11.87
CA VAL A 213 5.34 1.41 -11.01
C VAL A 213 5.10 1.89 -9.58
N LEU A 214 6.07 2.59 -8.99
CA LEU A 214 5.94 3.15 -7.65
C LEU A 214 4.73 4.08 -7.55
N LEU A 215 4.57 5.01 -8.50
CA LEU A 215 3.44 5.93 -8.52
C LEU A 215 2.10 5.17 -8.61
N ALA A 216 1.98 4.21 -9.52
CA ALA A 216 0.78 3.37 -9.64
C ALA A 216 0.46 2.64 -8.31
N ASP A 217 1.45 2.05 -7.65
CA ASP A 217 1.28 1.35 -6.37
C ASP A 217 0.95 2.30 -5.20
N LEU A 218 1.41 3.55 -5.24
CA LEU A 218 1.08 4.56 -4.24
C LEU A 218 -0.34 5.12 -4.39
N TYR A 219 -0.97 4.95 -5.55
CA TYR A 219 -2.32 5.44 -5.82
C TYR A 219 -3.37 4.70 -4.98
N GLY A 220 -4.31 5.45 -4.42
CA GLY A 220 -5.36 4.91 -3.53
C GLY A 220 -4.89 4.70 -2.08
N HIS A 221 -3.58 4.70 -1.83
CA HIS A 221 -3.01 4.54 -0.49
C HIS A 221 -2.45 5.86 0.05
N LEU A 222 -1.45 6.41 -0.64
CA LEU A 222 -0.73 7.63 -0.28
C LEU A 222 -1.14 8.81 -1.18
N LEU A 223 -1.26 8.53 -2.48
CA LEU A 223 -1.58 9.50 -3.52
C LEU A 223 -2.98 9.30 -4.07
N PHE A 224 -3.61 10.39 -4.51
CA PHE A 224 -4.96 10.42 -5.07
C PHE A 224 -5.00 11.32 -6.30
N GLU A 225 -6.06 11.25 -7.09
CA GLU A 225 -6.23 12.00 -8.37
C GLU A 225 -5.84 13.49 -8.23
N THR A 226 -6.21 14.14 -7.12
CA THR A 226 -5.91 15.55 -6.87
C THR A 226 -4.42 15.83 -6.70
N HIS A 227 -3.67 14.89 -6.11
CA HIS A 227 -2.22 14.98 -5.97
C HIS A 227 -1.53 14.78 -7.32
N TYR A 228 -2.02 13.85 -8.14
CA TYR A 228 -1.54 13.64 -9.51
C TYR A 228 -1.74 14.87 -10.38
N ALA A 229 -2.97 15.40 -10.41
CA ALA A 229 -3.29 16.61 -11.18
C ALA A 229 -2.41 17.78 -10.75
N LYS A 230 -2.31 18.05 -9.43
CA LYS A 230 -1.48 19.14 -8.92
C LYS A 230 0.01 18.93 -9.19
N GLY A 231 0.52 17.70 -9.06
CA GLY A 231 1.93 17.39 -9.32
C GLY A 231 2.31 17.61 -10.77
N TYR A 232 1.51 17.10 -11.72
CA TYR A 232 1.73 17.35 -13.14
C TYR A 232 1.54 18.81 -13.52
N ASP A 233 0.59 19.53 -12.92
CA ASP A 233 0.46 20.98 -13.11
C ASP A 233 1.73 21.74 -12.72
N VAL A 234 2.40 21.34 -11.63
CA VAL A 234 3.67 21.94 -11.19
C VAL A 234 4.77 21.63 -12.20
N LEU A 235 4.92 20.35 -12.59
CA LEU A 235 5.95 19.92 -13.54
C LEU A 235 5.79 20.59 -14.91
N VAL A 236 4.57 20.67 -15.45
CA VAL A 236 4.30 21.31 -16.74
C VAL A 236 4.62 22.81 -16.71
N LYS A 237 4.35 23.50 -15.59
CA LYS A 237 4.71 24.92 -15.42
C LYS A 237 6.21 25.14 -15.31
N ASN A 238 6.92 24.20 -14.70
CA ASN A 238 8.37 24.27 -14.48
C ASN A 238 9.19 23.68 -15.63
N LEU A 239 8.55 23.20 -16.72
CA LEU A 239 9.24 22.57 -17.86
C LEU A 239 10.36 23.42 -18.45
N SER A 240 10.24 24.76 -18.46
CA SER A 240 11.29 25.65 -18.98
C SER A 240 12.59 25.55 -18.19
N GLU A 241 12.50 25.34 -16.87
CA GLU A 241 13.67 25.14 -16.01
C GLU A 241 14.19 23.71 -16.14
N LEU A 242 13.30 22.70 -16.13
CA LEU A 242 13.68 21.29 -16.23
C LEU A 242 14.45 20.96 -17.53
N VAL A 243 14.15 21.67 -18.62
CA VAL A 243 14.85 21.49 -19.91
C VAL A 243 16.32 21.91 -19.85
N LEU A 244 16.70 22.80 -18.93
CA LEU A 244 18.08 23.27 -18.79
C LEU A 244 19.01 22.13 -18.36
N ASP A 245 18.53 21.27 -17.46
CA ASP A 245 19.28 20.11 -16.97
C ASP A 245 19.01 18.86 -17.82
N THR A 246 17.76 18.69 -18.27
CA THR A 246 17.35 17.53 -19.08
C THR A 246 16.64 17.98 -20.37
N PRO A 247 17.32 18.04 -21.53
CA PRO A 247 16.72 18.54 -22.77
C PRO A 247 15.52 17.70 -23.26
N GLU A 248 15.45 16.42 -22.89
CA GLU A 248 14.35 15.51 -23.21
C GLU A 248 13.17 15.57 -22.21
N ALA A 249 13.23 16.44 -21.20
CA ALA A 249 12.20 16.57 -20.17
C ALA A 249 10.77 16.65 -20.73
N PRO A 250 10.49 17.36 -21.84
CA PRO A 250 9.13 17.43 -22.38
C PRO A 250 8.59 16.08 -22.83
N THR A 251 9.44 15.27 -23.48
CA THR A 251 9.10 13.93 -23.96
C THR A 251 8.93 12.97 -22.81
N ILE A 252 9.85 13.00 -21.83
CA ILE A 252 9.80 12.16 -20.63
C ILE A 252 8.54 12.46 -19.82
N LEU A 253 8.24 13.73 -19.54
CA LEU A 253 7.03 14.12 -18.82
C LEU A 253 5.76 13.69 -19.56
N GLY A 254 5.74 13.80 -20.89
CA GLY A 254 4.60 13.36 -21.71
C GLY A 254 4.34 11.85 -21.60
N ASN A 255 5.41 11.05 -21.54
CA ASN A 255 5.33 9.61 -21.29
C ASN A 255 4.79 9.32 -19.87
N PHE A 256 5.27 10.02 -18.83
CA PHE A 256 4.76 9.86 -17.46
C PHE A 256 3.26 10.19 -17.36
N ILE A 257 2.81 11.30 -17.95
CA ILE A 257 1.39 11.68 -17.94
C ILE A 257 0.56 10.61 -18.66
N ALA A 258 1.00 10.14 -19.83
CA ALA A 258 0.30 9.07 -20.55
C ALA A 258 0.25 7.78 -19.72
N ARG A 259 1.34 7.43 -19.03
CA ARG A 259 1.44 6.24 -18.21
C ARG A 259 0.50 6.30 -17.00
N SER A 260 0.49 7.40 -16.26
CA SER A 260 -0.45 7.57 -15.14
C SER A 260 -1.92 7.65 -15.56
N ILE A 261 -2.22 8.04 -16.80
CA ILE A 261 -3.57 7.91 -17.35
C ILE A 261 -3.91 6.45 -17.65
N ALA A 262 -2.97 5.67 -18.19
CA ALA A 262 -3.17 4.25 -18.46
C ALA A 262 -3.28 3.40 -17.18
N ASP A 263 -2.60 3.81 -16.12
CA ASP A 263 -2.67 3.19 -14.79
C ASP A 263 -3.85 3.72 -13.93
N ASP A 264 -4.82 4.44 -14.55
CA ASP A 264 -6.02 5.00 -13.90
C ASP A 264 -5.75 5.92 -12.68
N CYS A 265 -4.55 6.47 -12.56
CA CYS A 265 -4.17 7.40 -11.48
C CYS A 265 -4.73 8.82 -11.71
N ILE A 266 -4.96 9.19 -12.98
CA ILE A 266 -5.55 10.46 -13.37
C ILE A 266 -6.41 10.29 -14.63
N PRO A 267 -7.59 10.92 -14.73
CA PRO A 267 -8.48 10.70 -15.86
C PRO A 267 -8.02 11.43 -17.14
N PRO A 268 -8.34 10.91 -18.35
CA PRO A 268 -7.95 11.54 -19.63
C PRO A 268 -8.42 12.99 -19.82
N LYS A 269 -9.50 13.40 -19.12
CA LYS A 269 -9.99 14.80 -19.10
C LYS A 269 -8.93 15.79 -18.62
N PHE A 270 -7.91 15.33 -17.90
CA PHE A 270 -6.77 16.14 -17.48
C PHE A 270 -6.11 16.85 -18.66
N LEU A 271 -5.81 16.14 -19.75
CA LEU A 271 -5.19 16.74 -20.96
C LEU A 271 -6.09 17.78 -21.61
N GLN A 272 -7.41 17.56 -21.61
CA GLN A 272 -8.37 18.51 -22.17
C GLN A 272 -8.37 19.84 -21.41
N SER A 273 -8.04 19.83 -20.12
CA SER A 273 -8.02 21.03 -19.29
C SER A 273 -6.95 22.05 -19.74
N TYR A 274 -5.92 21.60 -20.44
CA TYR A 274 -4.82 22.41 -20.96
C TYR A 274 -5.04 22.94 -22.38
N LYS A 275 -5.99 22.38 -23.12
CA LYS A 275 -6.20 22.73 -24.53
C LYS A 275 -6.52 24.22 -24.68
N GLY A 276 -5.67 24.94 -25.41
CA GLY A 276 -5.81 26.39 -25.65
C GLY A 276 -5.50 27.29 -24.46
N LYS A 277 -4.82 26.77 -23.42
CA LYS A 277 -4.42 27.53 -22.23
C LYS A 277 -2.91 27.56 -21.98
N VAL A 278 -2.13 26.93 -22.85
CA VAL A 278 -0.68 26.74 -22.68
C VAL A 278 0.04 27.46 -23.79
N ASP A 279 0.88 28.42 -23.39
CA ASP A 279 1.67 29.23 -24.32
C ASP A 279 3.14 28.78 -24.37
N CYS A 280 3.57 27.92 -23.45
CA CYS A 280 4.94 27.37 -23.41
C CYS A 280 5.11 26.26 -24.46
N GLU A 281 6.10 26.41 -25.34
CA GLU A 281 6.41 25.45 -26.41
C GLU A 281 6.69 24.04 -25.85
N HIS A 282 7.52 23.94 -24.80
CA HIS A 282 7.84 22.67 -24.16
C HIS A 282 6.59 21.97 -23.60
N ALA A 283 5.70 22.72 -22.97
CA ALA A 283 4.45 22.18 -22.44
C ALA A 283 3.50 21.72 -23.56
N VAL A 284 3.45 22.42 -24.70
CA VAL A 284 2.70 21.97 -25.88
C VAL A 284 3.26 20.63 -26.40
N VAL A 285 4.58 20.48 -26.48
CA VAL A 285 5.23 19.23 -26.90
C VAL A 285 4.90 18.09 -25.93
N THR A 286 4.99 18.33 -24.61
CA THR A 286 4.63 17.35 -23.57
C THR A 286 3.20 16.84 -23.72
N LEU A 287 2.25 17.77 -23.86
CA LEU A 287 0.83 17.42 -23.95
C LEU A 287 0.51 16.70 -25.26
N ALA A 288 1.09 17.14 -26.38
CA ALA A 288 0.93 16.47 -27.68
C ALA A 288 1.53 15.07 -27.67
N ARG A 289 2.67 14.87 -27.01
CA ARG A 289 3.30 13.55 -26.82
C ARG A 289 2.39 12.61 -26.05
N SER A 290 1.81 13.08 -24.94
CA SER A 290 0.89 12.30 -24.12
C SER A 290 -0.39 11.92 -24.88
N ASP A 291 -1.00 12.88 -25.58
CA ASP A 291 -2.21 12.65 -26.39
C ASP A 291 -1.96 11.67 -27.55
N SER A 292 -0.79 11.77 -28.21
CA SER A 292 -0.40 10.83 -29.26
C SER A 292 -0.23 9.40 -28.73
N LEU A 293 0.33 9.23 -27.54
CA LEU A 293 0.50 7.92 -26.90
C LEU A 293 -0.85 7.27 -26.58
N LEU A 294 -1.79 8.05 -26.06
CA LEU A 294 -3.11 7.56 -25.66
C LEU A 294 -4.03 7.31 -26.87
N SER A 295 -3.87 8.07 -27.95
CA SER A 295 -4.69 7.92 -29.18
C SER A 295 -4.19 6.83 -30.12
N MET A 296 -2.99 6.29 -29.91
CA MET A 296 -2.48 5.16 -30.70
C MET A 296 -3.35 3.90 -30.54
N ARG A 297 -3.49 3.13 -31.62
CA ARG A 297 -4.19 1.84 -31.57
C ARG A 297 -3.48 0.90 -30.58
N HIS A 298 -4.26 0.33 -29.66
CA HIS A 298 -3.73 -0.44 -28.53
C HIS A 298 -2.76 0.36 -27.62
N GLY A 299 -2.86 1.70 -27.61
CA GLY A 299 -1.94 2.59 -26.90
C GLY A 299 -1.85 2.31 -25.41
N LEU A 300 -2.98 2.11 -24.73
CA LEU A 300 -3.03 1.81 -23.29
C LEU A 300 -2.20 0.56 -22.92
N VAL A 301 -2.33 -0.53 -23.67
CA VAL A 301 -1.57 -1.77 -23.43
C VAL A 301 -0.08 -1.59 -23.78
N ARG A 302 0.23 -0.76 -24.76
CA ARG A 302 1.62 -0.53 -25.19
C ARG A 302 2.39 0.40 -24.26
N LEU A 303 1.70 1.15 -23.40
CA LEU A 303 2.34 2.03 -22.43
C LEU A 303 3.15 1.26 -21.36
N ASP A 304 2.94 -0.05 -21.22
CA ASP A 304 3.75 -0.92 -20.34
C ASP A 304 5.23 -0.95 -20.72
N ASN A 305 5.57 -0.59 -21.97
CA ASN A 305 6.95 -0.56 -22.44
C ASN A 305 7.37 0.84 -22.90
N VAL A 306 6.70 1.91 -22.44
CA VAL A 306 6.98 3.28 -22.88
C VAL A 306 8.42 3.73 -22.54
N TRP A 307 8.99 3.15 -21.48
CA TRP A 307 10.36 3.39 -21.03
C TRP A 307 11.39 2.42 -21.62
N GLY A 308 10.94 1.51 -22.49
CA GLY A 308 11.78 0.46 -23.03
C GLY A 308 11.74 -0.83 -22.20
N VAL A 309 12.60 -1.76 -22.60
CA VAL A 309 12.53 -3.17 -22.20
C VAL A 309 13.74 -3.64 -21.40
N GLY A 310 14.63 -2.71 -21.05
CA GLY A 310 15.85 -2.96 -20.28
C GLY A 310 15.64 -2.97 -18.77
N GLY A 311 16.74 -3.16 -18.05
CA GLY A 311 16.81 -3.09 -16.58
C GLY A 311 17.16 -4.44 -15.94
N GLY A 312 17.92 -4.38 -14.83
CA GLY A 312 18.34 -5.56 -14.07
C GLY A 312 17.21 -6.32 -13.36
N THR A 313 16.03 -5.69 -13.21
CA THR A 313 14.83 -6.29 -12.63
C THR A 313 14.06 -7.17 -13.62
N ARG A 314 14.42 -7.16 -14.91
CA ARG A 314 13.77 -7.99 -15.94
C ARG A 314 14.17 -9.46 -15.77
N PRO A 315 13.26 -10.42 -16.02
CA PRO A 315 13.58 -11.84 -15.93
C PRO A 315 14.75 -12.24 -16.83
N VAL A 316 15.67 -13.09 -16.34
CA VAL A 316 16.86 -13.52 -17.11
C VAL A 316 16.49 -14.11 -18.47
N LYS A 317 15.44 -14.94 -18.55
CA LYS A 317 14.95 -15.50 -19.81
C LYS A 317 14.55 -14.44 -20.83
N TYR A 318 13.98 -13.33 -20.35
CA TYR A 318 13.60 -12.20 -21.19
C TYR A 318 14.84 -11.51 -21.77
N LEU A 319 15.86 -11.24 -20.92
CA LEU A 319 17.13 -10.64 -21.35
C LEU A 319 17.86 -11.50 -22.38
N VAL A 320 17.91 -12.83 -22.17
CA VAL A 320 18.48 -13.78 -23.15
C VAL A 320 17.75 -13.70 -24.48
N LYS A 321 16.41 -13.64 -24.48
CA LYS A 321 15.61 -13.49 -25.71
C LYS A 321 15.92 -12.17 -26.42
N LYS A 322 16.09 -11.07 -25.68
CA LYS A 322 16.46 -9.77 -26.26
C LYS A 322 17.87 -9.77 -26.86
N MET A 323 18.84 -10.39 -26.17
CA MET A 323 20.20 -10.56 -26.71
C MET A 323 20.22 -11.41 -27.98
N ALA A 324 19.41 -12.47 -28.05
CA ALA A 324 19.28 -13.28 -29.27
C ALA A 324 18.69 -12.46 -30.44
N LEU A 325 17.59 -11.73 -30.20
CA LEU A 325 16.97 -10.87 -31.23
C LEU A 325 17.93 -9.79 -31.74
N LEU A 326 18.69 -9.15 -30.85
CA LEU A 326 19.73 -8.19 -31.21
C LEU A 326 20.77 -8.80 -32.14
N LEU A 327 21.24 -10.01 -31.84
CA LEU A 327 22.23 -10.70 -32.66
C LEU A 327 21.65 -11.13 -34.02
N GLU A 328 20.42 -11.62 -34.06
CA GLU A 328 19.71 -11.94 -35.30
C GLU A 328 19.56 -10.70 -36.20
N GLU A 329 19.14 -9.57 -35.61
CA GLU A 329 19.05 -8.28 -36.31
C GLU A 329 20.41 -7.84 -36.84
N PHE A 330 21.46 -7.93 -36.02
CA PHE A 330 22.83 -7.62 -36.44
C PHE A 330 23.31 -8.50 -37.60
N LEU A 331 23.04 -9.81 -37.57
CA LEU A 331 23.44 -10.72 -38.66
C LEU A 331 22.74 -10.39 -39.98
N SER A 332 21.53 -9.82 -39.92
CA SER A 332 20.78 -9.40 -41.11
C SER A 332 21.16 -8.01 -41.63
N SER A 333 21.47 -7.07 -40.72
CA SER A 333 21.71 -5.65 -41.04
C SER A 333 23.19 -5.29 -41.18
N ALA A 334 24.08 -6.04 -40.51
CA ALA A 334 25.48 -5.72 -40.27
C ALA A 334 25.72 -4.35 -39.61
N ASP A 335 24.70 -3.77 -38.93
CA ASP A 335 24.80 -2.47 -38.28
C ASP A 335 25.35 -2.60 -36.85
N ILE A 336 26.65 -2.34 -36.71
CA ILE A 336 27.34 -2.38 -35.40
C ILE A 336 26.83 -1.28 -34.46
N ALA A 337 26.47 -0.11 -35.00
CA ALA A 337 26.04 1.02 -34.19
C ALA A 337 24.68 0.72 -33.54
N GLU A 338 23.74 0.17 -34.31
CA GLU A 338 22.44 -0.24 -33.77
C GLU A 338 22.56 -1.39 -32.78
N ALA A 339 23.36 -2.43 -33.09
CA ALA A 339 23.60 -3.53 -32.17
C ALA A 339 24.21 -3.05 -30.83
N THR A 340 25.12 -2.08 -30.88
CA THR A 340 25.69 -1.47 -29.67
C THR A 340 24.65 -0.69 -28.90
N ARG A 341 23.78 0.08 -29.58
CA ARG A 341 22.69 0.84 -28.96
C ARG A 341 21.72 -0.09 -28.24
N CYS A 342 21.23 -1.14 -28.91
CA CYS A 342 20.34 -2.13 -28.35
C CYS A 342 20.95 -2.84 -27.13
N LEU A 343 22.27 -3.12 -27.13
CA LEU A 343 22.94 -3.72 -25.98
C LEU A 343 22.96 -2.78 -24.77
N LEU A 344 23.27 -1.50 -24.99
CA LEU A 344 23.29 -0.49 -23.93
C LEU A 344 21.89 -0.22 -23.35
N GLU A 345 20.85 -0.25 -24.19
CA GLU A 345 19.44 -0.11 -23.78
C GLU A 345 18.97 -1.25 -22.87
N LEU A 346 19.63 -2.41 -22.84
CA LEU A 346 19.30 -3.48 -21.90
C LEU A 346 19.74 -3.16 -20.46
N GLU A 347 20.70 -2.24 -20.28
CA GLU A 347 21.18 -1.77 -18.97
C GLU A 347 21.74 -2.88 -18.05
N VAL A 348 22.31 -3.95 -18.62
CA VAL A 348 22.84 -5.11 -17.87
C VAL A 348 24.31 -5.39 -18.16
N PRO A 349 25.24 -4.48 -17.81
CA PRO A 349 26.66 -4.59 -18.17
C PRO A 349 27.32 -5.87 -17.63
N HIS A 350 26.94 -6.30 -16.43
CA HIS A 350 27.47 -7.54 -15.83
C HIS A 350 26.94 -8.81 -16.50
N PHE A 351 25.89 -8.71 -17.32
CA PHE A 351 25.29 -9.81 -18.07
C PHE A 351 25.76 -9.88 -19.52
N HIS A 352 26.64 -8.98 -19.97
CA HIS A 352 27.15 -8.97 -21.35
C HIS A 352 27.94 -10.23 -21.75
N HIS A 353 28.43 -11.02 -20.77
CA HIS A 353 29.05 -12.31 -21.04
C HIS A 353 28.08 -13.30 -21.72
N GLU A 354 26.79 -13.14 -21.48
CA GLU A 354 25.74 -13.95 -22.10
C GLU A 354 25.64 -13.68 -23.60
N LEU A 355 25.77 -12.41 -24.03
CA LEU A 355 25.81 -12.05 -25.45
C LEU A 355 26.94 -12.79 -26.18
N VAL A 356 28.13 -12.84 -25.57
CA VAL A 356 29.30 -13.55 -26.11
C VAL A 356 29.04 -15.05 -26.18
N ARG A 357 28.39 -15.61 -25.15
CA ARG A 357 27.98 -17.03 -25.11
C ARG A 357 26.95 -17.35 -26.19
N ILE A 358 25.98 -16.48 -26.44
CA ILE A 358 24.96 -16.68 -27.48
C ILE A 358 25.63 -16.58 -28.86
N LEU A 359 26.45 -15.57 -29.10
CA LEU A 359 27.13 -15.38 -30.38
C LEU A 359 27.99 -16.60 -30.79
N SER A 360 28.65 -17.25 -29.82
CA SER A 360 29.44 -18.45 -30.10
C SER A 360 28.59 -19.66 -30.50
N LEU A 361 27.30 -19.68 -30.14
CA LEU A 361 26.34 -20.71 -30.58
C LEU A 361 25.79 -20.44 -31.98
N PHE A 362 25.75 -19.19 -32.44
CA PHE A 362 25.35 -18.83 -33.80
C PHE A 362 26.42 -19.19 -34.84
N SER A 363 27.68 -19.32 -34.43
CA SER A 363 28.79 -19.69 -35.31
C SER A 363 28.93 -21.22 -35.42
N PHE A 364 28.01 -21.89 -36.13
CA PHE A 364 28.22 -23.25 -36.63
C PHE A 364 27.48 -23.52 -37.95
#